data_AF-A0A0V0JCK4-F1
#
_entry.id   AF-A0A0V0JCK4-F1
#
_cell.length_a   1.000
_cell.length_b   1.000
_cell.length_c   1.000
_cell.angle_alpha   90.00
_cell.angle_beta   90.00
_cell.angle_gamma   90.00
#
_symmetry.space_group_name_H-M   'P 1'
#
loop_
_entity.id
_entity.type
_entity.pdbx_description
1 polymer ?
#
loop_
_entity_poly.entity_id
_entity_poly.type
_entity_poly.pdbx_seq_one_letter_code
_entity_poly.pdbx_strand_id
1 'polypeptide(L)'
;GVDKKFNDEAIKAHNALRNLHGCAPLTYDAELAKQAQSYAETLARTNKFAHSNLPDRGENLASAGGTPTANLSATDASLMWYKEILQYKFQGQDQMGCGHFSQLVWKDTKLAGFGVAKTANGQNIYVVGQYKPPGNFMGQWGSQVPRPLNGKVVVPTAEALIRMTSGGPQAPAPKPTAQPTVTSPATTTETYDAQLNDPDLKAAIVAAHNKFRSDRGLHPLRVNSQLEGLAQRWAESLKSGTNHGKCDWTFRGQMVGQNIYKTRHRKKRCRVHNQEVGKRGEVLREIR
;
A
#
# COMPACT_ATOMS: atom_id res chain seq x y z
N GLY A 1 -23.30 -4.27 -5.82
CA GLY A 1 -23.21 -5.17 -4.65
C GLY A 1 -22.10 -6.18 -4.89
N VAL A 2 -21.39 -6.64 -3.84
CA VAL A 2 -20.18 -7.49 -4.01
C VAL A 2 -20.51 -8.82 -4.69
N ASP A 3 -19.86 -9.10 -5.81
CA ASP A 3 -19.96 -10.38 -6.52
C ASP A 3 -19.06 -11.42 -5.84
N LYS A 4 -19.69 -12.37 -5.14
CA LYS A 4 -19.00 -13.46 -4.43
C LYS A 4 -18.29 -14.41 -5.38
N LYS A 5 -18.94 -14.79 -6.49
CA LYS A 5 -18.36 -15.73 -7.46
C LYS A 5 -17.11 -15.12 -8.11
N PHE A 6 -17.19 -13.84 -8.49
CA PHE A 6 -16.04 -13.12 -9.03
C PHE A 6 -14.87 -13.08 -8.05
N ASN A 7 -15.13 -12.81 -6.76
CA ASN A 7 -14.10 -12.80 -5.73
C ASN A 7 -13.47 -14.18 -5.51
N ASP A 8 -14.27 -15.24 -5.47
CA ASP A 8 -13.77 -16.61 -5.32
C ASP A 8 -12.87 -17.01 -6.49
N GLU A 9 -13.28 -16.70 -7.72
CA GLU A 9 -12.49 -16.93 -8.93
C GLU A 9 -11.21 -16.09 -8.95
N ALA A 10 -11.28 -14.82 -8.55
CA ALA A 10 -10.13 -13.91 -8.51
C ALA A 10 -9.09 -14.38 -7.49
N ILE A 11 -9.51 -14.75 -6.28
CA ILE A 11 -8.63 -15.28 -5.22
C ILE A 11 -7.95 -16.57 -5.68
N LYS A 12 -8.70 -17.50 -6.28
CA LYS A 12 -8.14 -18.74 -6.81
C LYS A 12 -7.12 -18.47 -7.92
N ALA A 13 -7.44 -17.60 -8.88
CA ALA A 13 -6.56 -17.22 -9.96
C ALA A 13 -5.26 -16.57 -9.44
N HIS A 14 -5.38 -15.61 -8.52
CA HIS A 14 -4.22 -14.97 -7.87
C HIS A 14 -3.36 -15.99 -7.14
N ASN A 15 -3.96 -16.90 -6.38
CA ASN A 15 -3.22 -17.89 -5.60
C ASN A 15 -2.51 -18.92 -6.47
N ALA A 16 -3.11 -19.33 -7.59
CA ALA A 16 -2.44 -20.18 -8.57
C ALA A 16 -1.23 -19.48 -9.19
N LEU A 17 -1.35 -18.20 -9.56
CA LEU A 17 -0.23 -17.41 -10.08
C LEU A 17 0.86 -17.17 -9.03
N ARG A 18 0.49 -16.83 -7.79
CA ARG A 18 1.42 -16.66 -6.67
C ARG A 18 2.18 -17.94 -6.34
N ASN A 19 1.53 -19.10 -6.47
CA ASN A 19 2.17 -20.39 -6.27
C ASN A 19 3.31 -20.64 -7.27
N LEU A 20 3.22 -20.14 -8.51
CA LEU A 20 4.32 -20.23 -9.49
C LEU A 20 5.59 -19.53 -9.00
N HIS A 21 5.46 -18.61 -8.05
CA HIS A 21 6.52 -17.79 -7.49
C HIS A 21 6.90 -18.19 -6.04
N GLY A 22 6.26 -19.21 -5.48
CA GLY A 22 6.45 -19.60 -4.08
C GLY A 22 5.89 -18.59 -3.07
N CYS A 23 5.02 -17.68 -3.50
CA CYS A 23 4.37 -16.73 -2.61
C CYS A 23 3.24 -17.40 -1.83
N ALA A 24 3.11 -17.07 -0.54
CA ALA A 24 1.98 -17.53 0.28
C ALA A 24 0.64 -17.10 -0.33
N PRO A 25 -0.42 -17.91 -0.22
CA PRO A 25 -1.73 -17.55 -0.77
C PRO A 25 -2.31 -16.30 -0.09
N LEU A 26 -3.01 -15.49 -0.88
CA LEU A 26 -3.88 -14.42 -0.41
C LEU A 26 -5.15 -15.02 0.20
N THR A 27 -5.63 -14.37 1.26
CA THR A 27 -6.91 -14.63 1.89
C THR A 27 -7.92 -13.57 1.45
N TYR A 28 -9.15 -13.99 1.17
CA TYR A 28 -10.24 -13.06 0.89
C TYR A 28 -10.50 -12.15 2.10
N ASP A 29 -10.68 -10.86 1.85
CA ASP A 29 -11.09 -9.88 2.84
C ASP A 29 -12.37 -9.17 2.39
N ALA A 30 -13.42 -9.29 3.20
CA ALA A 30 -14.75 -8.79 2.86
C ALA A 30 -14.81 -7.26 2.81
N GLU A 31 -14.01 -6.57 3.61
CA GLU A 31 -14.00 -5.10 3.66
C GLU A 31 -13.25 -4.53 2.45
N LEU A 32 -12.12 -5.12 2.07
CA LEU A 32 -11.44 -4.80 0.80
C LEU A 32 -12.34 -5.09 -0.41
N ALA A 33 -13.10 -6.18 -0.41
CA ALA A 33 -14.01 -6.49 -1.51
C ALA A 33 -15.15 -5.46 -1.61
N LYS A 34 -15.69 -5.03 -0.47
CA LYS A 34 -16.70 -3.96 -0.43
C LYS A 34 -16.16 -2.63 -0.95
N GLN A 35 -14.94 -2.26 -0.55
CA GLN A 35 -14.28 -1.04 -0.99
C GLN A 35 -13.92 -1.08 -2.48
N ALA A 36 -13.37 -2.20 -2.95
CA ALA A 36 -13.07 -2.43 -4.36
C ALA A 36 -14.35 -2.38 -5.21
N GLN A 37 -15.46 -2.97 -4.73
CA GLN A 37 -16.75 -2.93 -5.42
C GLN A 37 -17.29 -1.50 -5.52
N SER A 38 -17.27 -0.74 -4.42
CA SER A 38 -17.70 0.67 -4.42
C SER A 38 -16.85 1.51 -5.37
N TYR A 39 -15.55 1.22 -5.46
CA TYR A 39 -14.67 1.92 -6.39
C TYR A 39 -14.92 1.51 -7.84
N ALA A 40 -15.13 0.22 -8.13
CA ALA A 40 -15.52 -0.24 -9.47
C ALA A 40 -16.80 0.44 -9.95
N GLU A 41 -17.81 0.56 -9.09
CA GLU A 41 -19.06 1.28 -9.36
C GLU A 41 -18.80 2.79 -9.63
N THR A 42 -17.83 3.39 -8.95
CA THR A 42 -17.39 4.77 -9.23
C THR A 42 -16.72 4.90 -10.59
N LEU A 43 -15.83 3.97 -10.97
CA LEU A 43 -15.22 3.94 -12.30
C LEU A 43 -16.26 3.77 -13.39
N ALA A 44 -17.23 2.87 -13.20
CA ALA A 44 -18.33 2.63 -14.13
C ALA A 44 -19.25 3.85 -14.28
N ARG A 45 -19.57 4.55 -13.17
CA ARG A 45 -20.42 5.74 -13.20
C ARG A 45 -19.74 6.95 -13.83
N THR A 46 -18.45 7.12 -13.57
CA THR A 46 -17.68 8.28 -14.07
C THR A 46 -17.03 8.04 -15.42
N ASN A 47 -16.92 6.77 -15.83
CA ASN A 47 -16.20 6.31 -17.02
C ASN A 47 -14.73 6.80 -17.05
N LYS A 48 -14.11 6.97 -15.87
CA LYS A 48 -12.73 7.44 -15.71
C LYS A 48 -11.87 6.32 -15.15
N PHE A 49 -10.91 5.84 -15.93
CA PHE A 49 -9.97 4.81 -15.51
C PHE A 49 -8.78 5.42 -14.76
N ALA A 50 -8.88 5.50 -13.44
CA ALA A 50 -7.86 6.05 -12.57
C ALA A 50 -7.86 5.40 -11.19
N HIS A 51 -6.73 5.40 -10.50
CA HIS A 51 -6.59 4.87 -9.14
C HIS A 51 -7.35 5.68 -8.08
N SER A 52 -7.77 5.01 -7.00
CA SER A 52 -8.45 5.63 -5.86
C SER A 52 -7.53 6.51 -5.02
N ASN A 53 -6.20 6.32 -5.15
CA ASN A 53 -5.14 7.04 -4.43
C ASN A 53 -5.23 6.89 -2.90
N LEU A 54 -5.82 5.80 -2.40
CA LEU A 54 -5.91 5.50 -0.98
C LEU A 54 -4.63 4.78 -0.50
N PRO A 55 -3.88 5.34 0.47
CA PRO A 55 -2.55 4.82 0.83
C PRO A 55 -2.58 3.58 1.73
N ASP A 56 -3.73 3.21 2.29
CA ASP A 56 -3.89 2.13 3.27
C ASP A 56 -4.05 0.73 2.63
N ARG A 57 -4.05 0.65 1.30
CA ARG A 57 -4.21 -0.57 0.49
C ARG A 57 -3.49 -0.44 -0.84
N GLY A 58 -3.06 -1.57 -1.39
CA GLY A 58 -2.59 -1.64 -2.77
C GLY A 58 -3.79 -1.68 -3.71
N GLU A 59 -3.59 -1.38 -4.99
CA GLU A 59 -4.68 -1.38 -5.98
C GLU A 59 -4.19 -1.76 -7.38
N ASN A 60 -4.92 -2.68 -8.02
CA ASN A 60 -4.80 -2.98 -9.44
C ASN A 60 -6.13 -2.67 -10.14
N LEU A 61 -6.06 -2.11 -11.34
CA LEU A 61 -7.23 -1.80 -12.16
C LEU A 61 -7.16 -2.54 -13.49
N ALA A 62 -8.29 -3.05 -13.96
CA ALA A 62 -8.43 -3.58 -15.31
C ALA A 62 -9.75 -3.07 -15.92
N SER A 63 -9.75 -2.92 -17.24
CA SER A 63 -10.96 -2.56 -17.98
C SER A 63 -11.01 -3.24 -19.33
N ALA A 64 -12.21 -3.56 -19.78
CA ALA A 64 -12.49 -3.94 -21.15
C ALA A 64 -13.70 -3.14 -21.65
N GLY A 65 -13.77 -2.88 -22.95
CA GLY A 65 -14.85 -2.10 -23.51
C GLY A 65 -14.84 -2.03 -25.03
N GLY A 66 -15.76 -1.24 -25.59
CA GLY A 66 -15.92 -1.07 -27.04
C GLY A 66 -16.80 -2.14 -27.71
N THR A 67 -17.55 -2.92 -26.91
CA THR A 67 -18.54 -3.88 -27.40
C THR A 67 -19.92 -3.56 -26.82
N PRO A 68 -21.03 -4.04 -27.42
CA PRO A 68 -22.38 -3.83 -26.88
C PRO A 68 -22.56 -4.40 -25.46
N THR A 69 -21.81 -5.44 -25.11
CA THR A 69 -21.80 -6.04 -23.78
C THR A 69 -20.37 -6.38 -23.39
N ALA A 70 -19.69 -5.43 -22.75
CA ALA A 70 -18.34 -5.67 -22.23
C ALA A 70 -18.37 -6.78 -21.19
N ASN A 71 -17.39 -7.67 -21.26
CA ASN A 71 -17.20 -8.73 -20.27
C ASN A 71 -15.72 -8.87 -19.96
N LEU A 72 -15.41 -9.14 -18.69
CA LEU A 72 -14.07 -9.40 -18.22
C LEU A 72 -14.17 -10.34 -17.04
N SER A 73 -13.68 -11.56 -17.19
CA SER A 73 -13.70 -12.55 -16.11
C SER A 73 -12.63 -12.23 -15.06
N ALA A 74 -12.79 -12.80 -13.86
CA ALA A 74 -11.79 -12.67 -12.80
C ALA A 74 -10.44 -13.30 -13.22
N THR A 75 -10.48 -14.40 -13.96
CA THR A 75 -9.30 -15.07 -14.54
C THR A 75 -8.58 -14.15 -15.53
N ASP A 76 -9.32 -13.54 -16.47
CA ASP A 76 -8.74 -12.66 -17.48
C ASP A 76 -8.14 -11.40 -16.85
N ALA A 77 -8.83 -10.77 -15.91
CA ALA A 77 -8.29 -9.61 -15.18
C ALA A 77 -6.98 -9.96 -14.44
N SER A 78 -6.94 -11.13 -13.78
CA SER A 78 -5.73 -11.61 -13.09
C SER A 78 -4.58 -11.87 -14.06
N LEU A 79 -4.86 -12.44 -15.24
CA LEU A 79 -3.87 -12.67 -16.29
C LEU A 79 -3.38 -11.37 -16.93
N MET A 80 -4.26 -10.39 -17.12
CA MET A 80 -3.87 -9.05 -17.61
C MET A 80 -2.83 -8.42 -16.69
N TRP A 81 -3.05 -8.44 -15.38
CA TRP A 81 -2.10 -7.95 -14.39
C TRP A 81 -0.81 -8.76 -14.36
N TYR A 82 -0.91 -10.09 -14.39
CA TYR A 82 0.27 -10.97 -14.34
C TYR A 82 1.15 -10.87 -15.59
N LYS A 83 0.59 -10.56 -16.76
CA LYS A 83 1.31 -10.49 -18.05
C LYS A 83 2.48 -9.52 -18.06
N GLU A 84 2.49 -8.51 -17.18
CA GLU A 84 3.63 -7.61 -17.00
C GLU A 84 4.93 -8.33 -16.62
N ILE A 85 4.87 -9.58 -16.12
CA ILE A 85 6.04 -10.44 -15.91
C ILE A 85 6.93 -10.58 -17.16
N LEU A 86 6.33 -10.51 -18.37
CA LEU A 86 7.08 -10.59 -19.63
C LEU A 86 8.03 -9.40 -19.83
N GLN A 87 7.72 -8.26 -19.21
CA GLN A 87 8.54 -7.04 -19.26
C GLN A 87 9.42 -6.90 -18.02
N TYR A 88 9.00 -7.46 -16.89
CA TYR A 88 9.68 -7.36 -15.61
C TYR A 88 11.10 -7.93 -15.63
N LYS A 89 12.06 -7.12 -15.16
CA LYS A 89 13.46 -7.51 -15.01
C LYS A 89 13.74 -7.85 -13.54
N PHE A 90 14.02 -9.12 -13.26
CA PHE A 90 14.34 -9.59 -11.91
C PHE A 90 15.79 -9.22 -11.49
N GLN A 91 16.07 -7.92 -11.44
CA GLN A 91 17.37 -7.30 -11.10
C GLN A 91 17.30 -6.46 -9.81
N GLY A 92 16.15 -6.48 -9.13
CA GLY A 92 15.95 -5.83 -7.83
C GLY A 92 15.59 -4.35 -7.86
N GLN A 93 15.52 -3.74 -9.04
CA GLN A 93 15.14 -2.34 -9.21
C GLN A 93 13.61 -2.17 -9.21
N ASP A 94 13.16 -1.02 -8.70
CA ASP A 94 11.76 -0.61 -8.74
C ASP A 94 11.30 -0.45 -10.19
N GLN A 95 10.19 -1.09 -10.55
CA GLN A 95 9.67 -1.09 -11.93
C GLN A 95 8.17 -0.80 -11.92
N MET A 96 7.80 0.45 -11.63
CA MET A 96 6.39 0.87 -11.54
C MET A 96 5.56 0.59 -12.81
N GLY A 97 6.20 0.47 -13.98
CA GLY A 97 5.55 0.01 -15.22
C GLY A 97 5.13 -1.46 -15.21
N CYS A 98 5.53 -2.23 -14.19
CA CYS A 98 5.11 -3.60 -13.90
C CYS A 98 4.42 -3.68 -12.51
N GLY A 99 3.74 -2.60 -12.13
CA GLY A 99 3.07 -2.43 -10.84
C GLY A 99 1.95 -3.43 -10.57
N HIS A 100 1.25 -3.88 -11.62
CA HIS A 100 0.16 -4.83 -11.45
C HIS A 100 0.67 -6.24 -11.13
N PHE A 101 1.68 -6.70 -11.88
CA PHE A 101 2.32 -8.00 -11.64
C PHE A 101 2.96 -8.06 -10.25
N SER A 102 3.78 -7.06 -9.93
CA SER A 102 4.49 -6.98 -8.65
C SER A 102 3.55 -6.95 -7.46
N GLN A 103 2.45 -6.18 -7.51
CA GLN A 103 1.44 -6.19 -6.45
C GLN A 103 0.79 -7.57 -6.29
N LEU A 104 0.49 -8.26 -7.40
CA LEU A 104 -0.13 -9.59 -7.40
C LEU A 104 0.79 -10.63 -6.72
N VAL A 105 2.09 -10.61 -7.01
CA VAL A 105 3.08 -11.55 -6.44
C VAL A 105 3.85 -11.01 -5.23
N TRP A 106 3.46 -9.86 -4.67
CA TRP A 106 4.14 -9.26 -3.52
C TRP A 106 4.08 -10.20 -2.31
N LYS A 107 5.24 -10.64 -1.81
CA LYS A 107 5.32 -11.68 -0.76
C LYS A 107 4.57 -11.34 0.52
N ASP A 108 4.65 -10.09 0.95
CA ASP A 108 4.06 -9.68 2.23
C ASP A 108 2.59 -9.33 2.14
N THR A 109 2.03 -9.16 0.95
CA THR A 109 0.58 -9.03 0.78
C THR A 109 -0.09 -10.32 1.25
N LYS A 110 -1.10 -10.21 2.12
CA LYS A 110 -1.80 -11.34 2.74
C LYS A 110 -3.29 -11.38 2.39
N LEU A 111 -3.90 -10.22 2.22
CA LEU A 111 -5.34 -10.06 2.05
C LEU A 111 -5.62 -9.43 0.70
N ALA A 112 -6.73 -9.82 0.08
CA ALA A 112 -7.24 -9.17 -1.11
C ALA A 112 -8.77 -9.21 -1.19
N GLY A 113 -9.33 -8.23 -1.88
CA GLY A 113 -10.75 -8.17 -2.23
C GLY A 113 -10.94 -7.48 -3.57
N PHE A 114 -11.98 -7.87 -4.29
CA PHE A 114 -12.20 -7.47 -5.67
C PHE A 114 -13.60 -6.90 -5.90
N GLY A 115 -13.68 -5.97 -6.85
CA GLY A 115 -14.91 -5.34 -7.30
C GLY A 115 -15.02 -5.35 -8.81
N VAL A 116 -16.24 -5.48 -9.31
CA VAL A 116 -16.54 -5.47 -10.75
C VAL A 116 -17.81 -4.67 -11.03
N ALA A 117 -17.78 -3.80 -12.04
CA ALA A 117 -18.95 -3.01 -12.43
C ALA A 117 -18.92 -2.68 -13.93
N LYS A 118 -20.11 -2.59 -14.53
CA LYS A 118 -20.29 -2.14 -15.92
C LYS A 118 -20.90 -0.74 -15.96
N THR A 119 -20.58 0.02 -17.00
CA THR A 119 -21.30 1.27 -17.30
C THR A 119 -22.78 0.99 -17.53
N ALA A 120 -23.64 2.00 -17.35
CA ALA A 120 -25.09 1.85 -17.52
C ALA A 120 -25.49 1.37 -18.92
N ASN A 121 -24.72 1.75 -19.96
CA ASN A 121 -24.92 1.30 -21.33
C ASN A 121 -24.24 -0.05 -21.65
N GLY A 122 -23.60 -0.69 -20.67
CA GLY A 122 -22.93 -1.98 -20.82
C GLY A 122 -21.64 -1.97 -21.65
N GLN A 123 -21.23 -0.82 -22.18
CA GLN A 123 -20.11 -0.73 -23.14
C GLN A 123 -18.73 -0.89 -22.52
N ASN A 124 -18.58 -0.60 -21.23
CA ASN A 124 -17.32 -0.75 -20.51
C ASN A 124 -17.55 -1.55 -19.22
N ILE A 125 -16.57 -2.38 -18.86
CA ILE A 125 -16.47 -3.09 -17.59
C ILE A 125 -15.17 -2.69 -16.90
N TYR A 126 -15.24 -2.50 -15.59
CA TYR A 126 -14.12 -2.16 -14.73
C TYR A 126 -13.98 -3.20 -13.63
N VAL A 127 -12.74 -3.63 -13.40
CA VAL A 127 -12.34 -4.54 -12.32
C VAL A 127 -11.31 -3.84 -11.45
N VAL A 128 -11.52 -3.91 -10.14
CA VAL A 128 -10.64 -3.35 -9.11
C VAL A 128 -10.20 -4.49 -8.20
N GLY A 129 -8.90 -4.65 -8.00
CA GLY A 129 -8.33 -5.50 -6.95
C GLY A 129 -7.66 -4.65 -5.90
N GLN A 130 -7.97 -4.86 -4.62
CA GLN A 130 -7.35 -4.14 -3.50
C GLN A 130 -6.65 -5.11 -2.56
N TYR A 131 -5.49 -4.69 -2.03
CA TYR A 131 -4.52 -5.58 -1.39
C TYR A 131 -4.05 -5.05 -0.04
N LYS A 132 -3.83 -5.95 0.93
CA LYS A 132 -3.30 -5.58 2.25
C LYS A 132 -2.31 -6.61 2.83
N PRO A 133 -1.17 -6.18 3.40
CA PRO A 133 -0.56 -4.86 3.24
C PRO A 133 -0.36 -4.46 1.75
N PRO A 134 -0.31 -3.17 1.42
CA PRO A 134 0.02 -2.72 0.07
C PRO A 134 1.39 -3.26 -0.39
N GLY A 135 1.54 -3.45 -1.69
CA GLY A 135 2.82 -3.76 -2.33
C GLY A 135 3.46 -2.51 -2.94
N ASN A 136 4.42 -2.74 -3.84
CA ASN A 136 5.06 -1.72 -4.67
C ASN A 136 5.75 -0.59 -3.88
N PHE A 137 6.20 -0.89 -2.66
CA PHE A 137 7.02 0.02 -1.90
C PHE A 137 8.39 0.17 -2.57
N MET A 138 8.79 1.43 -2.77
CA MET A 138 10.08 1.78 -3.34
C MET A 138 11.23 1.14 -2.54
N GLY A 139 12.22 0.61 -3.24
CA GLY A 139 13.38 -0.08 -2.68
C GLY A 139 13.13 -1.51 -2.20
N GLN A 140 11.90 -2.02 -2.25
CA GLN A 140 11.57 -3.36 -1.73
C GLN A 140 11.38 -4.42 -2.84
N TRP A 141 11.40 -4.04 -4.12
CA TRP A 141 11.04 -4.94 -5.21
C TRP A 141 11.94 -6.17 -5.32
N GLY A 142 13.26 -6.01 -5.11
CA GLY A 142 14.20 -7.13 -5.16
C GLY A 142 13.99 -8.18 -4.08
N SER A 143 13.56 -7.77 -2.89
CA SER A 143 13.22 -8.72 -1.84
C SER A 143 11.79 -9.22 -1.98
N GLN A 144 10.85 -8.48 -2.58
CA GLN A 144 9.40 -8.77 -2.52
C GLN A 144 8.80 -9.42 -3.76
N VAL A 145 9.47 -9.36 -4.91
CA VAL A 145 8.99 -9.91 -6.20
C VAL A 145 9.88 -11.10 -6.61
N PRO A 146 9.58 -12.32 -6.10
CA PRO A 146 10.40 -13.51 -6.39
C PRO A 146 10.28 -13.95 -7.85
N ARG A 147 11.32 -14.62 -8.35
CA ARG A 147 11.31 -15.27 -9.67
C ARG A 147 10.34 -16.47 -9.67
N PRO A 148 9.84 -16.89 -10.85
CA PRO A 148 9.16 -18.17 -10.99
C PRO A 148 10.05 -19.32 -10.47
N LEU A 149 9.47 -20.25 -9.72
CA LEU A 149 10.17 -21.39 -9.12
C LEU A 149 10.84 -22.29 -10.15
N ASN A 150 10.27 -22.40 -11.35
CA ASN A 150 10.81 -23.18 -12.45
C ASN A 150 11.85 -22.42 -13.31
N GLY A 151 12.18 -21.18 -12.95
CA GLY A 151 13.12 -20.32 -13.67
C GLY A 151 12.60 -19.77 -15.01
N LYS A 152 11.38 -20.10 -15.44
CA LYS A 152 10.82 -19.73 -16.74
C LYS A 152 9.79 -18.61 -16.59
N VAL A 153 9.95 -17.55 -17.38
CA VAL A 153 8.96 -16.46 -17.48
C VAL A 153 7.90 -16.87 -18.51
N VAL A 154 6.76 -17.36 -18.03
CA VAL A 154 5.63 -17.80 -18.87
C VAL A 154 4.32 -17.30 -18.26
N VAL A 155 3.41 -16.87 -19.12
CA VAL A 155 2.03 -16.53 -18.74
C VAL A 155 1.13 -17.73 -19.10
N PRO A 156 0.44 -18.34 -18.12
CA PRO A 156 -0.48 -19.44 -18.42
C PRO A 156 -1.68 -18.92 -19.25
N THR A 157 -2.29 -19.81 -20.05
CA THR A 157 -3.58 -19.51 -20.68
C THR A 157 -4.70 -19.49 -19.64
N ALA A 158 -5.85 -18.89 -19.97
CA ALA A 158 -7.03 -18.90 -19.10
C ALA A 158 -7.45 -20.34 -18.75
N GLU A 159 -7.47 -21.25 -19.72
CA GLU A 159 -7.85 -22.65 -19.52
C GLU A 159 -6.83 -23.35 -18.61
N ALA A 160 -5.54 -23.08 -18.78
CA ALA A 160 -4.50 -23.63 -17.91
C ALA A 160 -4.67 -23.14 -16.46
N LEU A 161 -4.95 -21.85 -16.28
CA LEU A 161 -5.17 -21.26 -14.96
C LEU A 161 -6.45 -21.79 -14.30
N ILE A 162 -7.52 -22.00 -15.06
CA ILE A 162 -8.77 -22.63 -14.58
C ILE A 162 -8.51 -24.09 -14.17
N ARG A 163 -7.72 -24.85 -14.94
CA ARG A 163 -7.35 -26.23 -14.55
C ARG A 163 -6.56 -26.24 -13.23
N MET A 164 -5.63 -25.31 -13.04
CA MET A 164 -4.86 -25.19 -11.78
C MET A 164 -5.74 -24.93 -10.56
N THR A 165 -6.90 -24.29 -10.74
CA THR A 165 -7.80 -23.94 -9.63
C THR A 165 -8.93 -24.96 -9.40
N SER A 166 -9.05 -25.98 -10.24
CA SER A 166 -10.17 -26.92 -10.27
C SER A 166 -9.89 -28.30 -9.62
N GLY A 167 -8.74 -28.55 -8.98
CA GLY A 167 -8.44 -29.87 -8.38
C GLY A 167 -7.60 -29.88 -7.08
N GLY A 168 -8.15 -30.53 -6.03
CA GLY A 168 -7.44 -31.16 -4.90
C GLY A 168 -6.95 -30.27 -3.73
N PRO A 169 -6.81 -30.81 -2.50
CA PRO A 169 -6.69 -30.03 -1.25
C PRO A 169 -5.48 -29.10 -1.25
N GLN A 170 -5.74 -27.85 -0.87
CA GLN A 170 -4.72 -26.84 -0.62
C GLN A 170 -3.74 -27.39 0.42
N ALA A 171 -2.46 -27.53 0.06
CA ALA A 171 -1.42 -27.89 1.00
C ALA A 171 -1.51 -26.96 2.23
N PRO A 172 -1.42 -27.50 3.47
CA PRO A 172 -1.54 -26.67 4.66
C PRO A 172 -0.49 -25.58 4.61
N ALA A 173 -0.90 -24.36 4.99
CA ALA A 173 -0.02 -23.22 5.10
C ALA A 173 1.28 -23.61 5.83
N PRO A 174 2.47 -23.24 5.32
CA PRO A 174 3.71 -23.54 6.02
C PRO A 174 3.67 -22.92 7.42
N LYS A 175 3.90 -23.76 8.43
CA LYS A 175 3.93 -23.39 9.85
C LYS A 175 5.03 -22.32 10.07
N PRO A 176 4.83 -21.32 10.95
CA PRO A 176 5.87 -20.34 11.25
C PRO A 176 7.06 -21.04 11.91
N THR A 177 8.20 -21.12 11.22
CA THR A 177 9.46 -21.57 11.79
C THR A 177 10.03 -20.45 12.66
N ALA A 178 10.29 -20.77 13.93
CA ALA A 178 10.85 -19.85 14.91
C ALA A 178 12.22 -19.31 14.47
N GLN A 179 12.40 -17.98 14.53
CA GLN A 179 13.71 -17.35 14.34
C GLN A 179 14.54 -17.48 15.63
N PRO A 180 15.86 -17.73 15.54
CA PRO A 180 16.73 -17.84 16.70
C PRO A 180 17.04 -16.47 17.31
N THR A 181 17.00 -16.42 18.64
CA THR A 181 17.45 -15.34 19.52
C THR A 181 18.98 -15.16 19.44
N VAL A 182 19.46 -13.93 19.23
CA VAL A 182 20.85 -13.54 19.51
C VAL A 182 20.92 -12.12 20.09
N THR A 183 21.79 -11.99 21.07
CA THR A 183 22.01 -10.92 22.07
C THR A 183 22.59 -9.60 21.55
N SER A 184 22.29 -8.53 22.28
CA SER A 184 22.72 -7.13 22.09
C SER A 184 24.16 -6.88 22.58
N PRO A 185 24.83 -5.82 22.07
CA PRO A 185 25.47 -4.89 23.01
C PRO A 185 25.39 -3.38 22.68
N ALA A 186 25.39 -2.63 23.80
CA ALA A 186 25.84 -1.28 24.14
C ALA A 186 25.56 -0.03 23.27
N THR A 187 25.08 0.98 24.01
CA THR A 187 24.72 2.37 23.68
C THR A 187 25.93 3.30 23.64
N THR A 188 25.94 4.25 22.70
CA THR A 188 26.72 5.49 22.84
C THR A 188 25.82 6.68 22.55
N THR A 189 25.75 7.59 23.51
CA THR A 189 24.93 8.79 23.54
C THR A 189 25.71 9.94 22.94
N GLU A 190 25.17 10.63 21.93
CA GLU A 190 25.66 11.95 21.51
C GLU A 190 24.50 12.94 21.50
N THR A 191 24.81 14.14 21.99
CA THR A 191 23.93 15.28 22.27
C THR A 191 23.53 16.02 20.99
N TYR A 192 22.24 16.36 20.83
CA TYR A 192 21.70 17.11 19.69
C TYR A 192 20.90 18.34 20.13
N ASP A 193 20.90 19.38 19.28
CA ASP A 193 20.35 20.72 19.48
C ASP A 193 18.93 20.76 20.08
N ALA A 194 18.75 21.58 21.12
CA ALA A 194 17.62 21.56 22.05
C ALA A 194 16.29 22.11 21.48
N GLN A 195 16.18 22.42 20.19
CA GLN A 195 14.97 23.05 19.62
C GLN A 195 13.97 22.08 18.95
N LEU A 196 14.30 20.80 18.76
CA LEU A 196 13.42 19.81 18.11
C LEU A 196 13.03 18.62 19.00
N ASN A 197 13.50 18.61 20.25
CA ASN A 197 13.14 17.61 21.26
C ASN A 197 11.96 18.08 22.11
N ASP A 198 10.83 18.40 21.48
CA ASP A 198 9.59 18.69 22.19
C ASP A 198 8.95 17.36 22.68
N PRO A 199 8.99 17.05 24.00
CA PRO A 199 8.43 15.81 24.54
C PRO A 199 6.92 15.73 24.36
N ASP A 200 6.22 16.87 24.31
CA ASP A 200 4.77 16.92 24.17
C ASP A 200 4.35 16.61 22.74
N LEU A 201 5.11 17.08 21.74
CA LEU A 201 4.89 16.71 20.35
C LEU A 201 5.09 15.20 20.12
N LYS A 202 6.17 14.63 20.69
CA LYS A 202 6.47 13.18 20.59
C LYS A 202 5.37 12.35 21.24
N ALA A 203 4.93 12.74 22.44
CA ALA A 203 3.83 12.10 23.14
C ALA A 203 2.52 12.21 22.34
N ALA A 204 2.22 13.37 21.76
CA ALA A 204 1.03 13.59 20.94
C ALA A 204 1.01 12.72 19.67
N ILE A 205 2.15 12.56 18.99
CA ILE A 205 2.26 11.68 17.80
C ILE A 205 1.95 10.23 18.19
N VAL A 206 2.57 9.72 19.25
CA VAL A 206 2.35 8.33 19.69
C VAL A 206 0.92 8.13 20.20
N ALA A 207 0.38 9.09 20.96
CA ALA A 207 -1.00 9.05 21.46
C ALA A 207 -2.01 9.04 20.30
N ALA A 208 -1.81 9.89 19.29
CA ALA A 208 -2.65 9.91 18.10
C ALA A 208 -2.63 8.57 17.36
N HIS A 209 -1.45 8.00 17.12
CA HIS A 209 -1.32 6.69 16.48
C HIS A 209 -1.96 5.57 17.32
N ASN A 210 -1.78 5.60 18.64
CA ASN A 210 -2.35 4.60 19.53
C ASN A 210 -3.86 4.68 19.64
N LYS A 211 -4.46 5.88 19.51
CA LYS A 211 -5.91 6.02 19.38
C LYS A 211 -6.42 5.26 18.15
N PHE A 212 -5.83 5.50 16.98
CA PHE A 212 -6.20 4.78 15.75
C PHE A 212 -5.97 3.26 15.83
N ARG A 213 -4.96 2.82 16.57
CA ARG A 213 -4.65 1.40 16.78
C ARG A 213 -5.61 0.73 17.74
N SER A 214 -5.97 1.41 18.84
CA SER A 214 -6.94 0.94 19.83
C SER A 214 -8.32 0.74 19.19
N ASP A 215 -8.76 1.68 18.35
CA ASP A 215 -10.03 1.59 17.60
C ASP A 215 -10.08 0.38 16.66
N ARG A 216 -8.95 -0.29 16.42
CA ARG A 216 -8.78 -1.44 15.51
C ARG A 216 -8.25 -2.70 16.21
N GLY A 217 -8.23 -2.71 17.55
CA GLY A 217 -7.73 -3.84 18.34
C GLY A 217 -6.23 -4.13 18.18
N LEU A 218 -5.44 -3.17 17.70
CA LEU A 218 -4.01 -3.33 17.49
C LEU A 218 -3.22 -2.90 18.74
N HIS A 219 -2.14 -3.63 19.06
CA HIS A 219 -1.29 -3.31 20.20
C HIS A 219 -0.71 -1.89 20.13
N PRO A 220 -0.62 -1.16 21.25
CA PRO A 220 -0.12 0.20 21.26
C PRO A 220 1.39 0.24 20.92
N LEU A 221 1.78 1.25 20.17
CA LEU A 221 3.16 1.64 19.95
C LEU A 221 3.73 2.29 21.21
N ARG A 222 5.04 2.17 21.37
CA ARG A 222 5.80 2.88 22.40
C ARG A 222 6.90 3.68 21.71
N VAL A 223 7.24 4.82 22.31
CA VAL A 223 8.42 5.58 21.93
C VAL A 223 9.66 4.69 22.03
N ASN A 224 10.55 4.78 21.04
CA ASN A 224 11.86 4.13 21.06
C ASN A 224 12.92 5.18 20.75
N SER A 225 13.77 5.49 21.74
CA SER A 225 14.78 6.56 21.64
C SER A 225 15.79 6.36 20.51
N GLN A 226 16.08 5.12 20.12
CA GLN A 226 17.00 4.83 19.03
C GLN A 226 16.37 5.10 17.67
N LEU A 227 15.08 4.75 17.50
CA LEU A 227 14.30 5.11 16.31
C LEU A 227 14.05 6.61 16.22
N GLU A 228 13.86 7.30 17.35
CA GLU A 228 13.80 8.76 17.39
C GLU A 228 15.09 9.40 16.91
N GLY A 229 16.24 8.94 17.42
CA GLY A 229 17.54 9.46 17.00
C GLY A 229 17.80 9.25 15.50
N LEU A 230 17.35 8.12 14.94
CA LEU A 230 17.38 7.86 13.50
C LEU A 230 16.48 8.82 12.71
N ALA A 231 15.24 9.02 13.16
CA ALA A 231 14.30 9.93 12.53
C ALA A 231 14.80 11.39 12.56
N GLN A 232 15.44 11.82 13.65
CA GLN A 232 16.01 13.16 13.80
C GLN A 232 17.20 13.38 12.85
N ARG A 233 18.18 12.48 12.83
CA ARG A 233 19.32 12.55 11.89
C ARG A 233 18.85 12.58 10.44
N TRP A 234 17.79 11.84 10.13
CA TRP A 234 17.20 11.86 8.81
C TRP A 234 16.58 13.22 8.46
N ALA A 235 15.78 13.79 9.35
CA ALA A 235 15.18 15.10 9.16
C ALA A 235 16.24 16.20 8.93
N GLU A 236 17.38 16.13 9.62
CA GLU A 236 18.52 17.03 9.44
C GLU A 236 19.20 16.85 8.08
N SER A 237 19.40 15.61 7.63
CA SER A 237 19.97 15.33 6.30
C SER A 237 19.08 15.83 5.15
N LEU A 238 17.75 15.80 5.34
CA LEU A 238 16.79 16.38 4.41
C LEU A 238 16.81 17.91 4.42
N LYS A 239 17.16 18.53 5.56
CA LYS A 239 17.31 19.99 5.71
C LYS A 239 18.60 20.49 5.06
N SER A 240 19.71 19.77 5.18
CA SER A 240 21.01 20.14 4.58
C SER A 240 21.08 19.95 3.08
N GLY A 241 20.13 19.22 2.47
CA GLY A 241 20.07 19.00 1.02
C GLY A 241 21.13 18.03 0.50
N THR A 242 21.84 17.34 1.39
CA THR A 242 22.94 16.41 1.06
C THR A 242 22.46 15.00 0.73
N ASN A 243 21.16 14.72 0.82
CA ASN A 243 20.61 13.39 0.50
C ASN A 243 19.22 13.47 -0.17
N HIS A 244 19.11 12.91 -1.37
CA HIS A 244 17.87 12.86 -2.17
C HIS A 244 17.05 11.57 -1.91
N GLY A 245 16.71 11.29 -0.65
CA GLY A 245 15.61 10.37 -0.34
C GLY A 245 15.91 8.87 -0.34
N LYS A 246 17.16 8.43 -0.11
CA LYS A 246 17.43 7.02 0.21
C LYS A 246 17.22 6.75 1.70
N CYS A 247 16.18 5.99 2.04
CA CYS A 247 15.92 5.51 3.40
C CYS A 247 16.54 4.12 3.60
N ASP A 248 17.87 4.03 3.62
CA ASP A 248 18.63 2.78 3.82
C ASP A 248 18.85 2.47 5.32
N TRP A 249 18.05 3.09 6.21
CA TRP A 249 18.26 3.00 7.65
C TRP A 249 17.72 1.67 8.20
N THR A 250 18.54 1.03 9.03
CA THR A 250 18.19 -0.19 9.75
C THR A 250 18.23 0.05 11.25
N PHE A 251 17.30 -0.56 11.97
CA PHE A 251 17.30 -0.64 13.42
C PHE A 251 17.28 -2.11 13.82
N ARG A 252 18.29 -2.55 14.58
CA ARG A 252 18.48 -3.97 14.95
C ARG A 252 18.50 -4.91 13.73
N GLY A 253 19.16 -4.47 12.65
CA GLY A 253 19.29 -5.25 11.41
C GLY A 253 18.02 -5.33 10.57
N GLN A 254 16.94 -4.63 10.95
CA GLN A 254 15.69 -4.55 10.19
C GLN A 254 15.50 -3.14 9.64
N MET A 255 15.06 -3.03 8.39
CA MET A 255 14.76 -1.71 7.82
C MET A 255 13.64 -1.04 8.59
N VAL A 256 13.79 0.25 8.87
CA VAL A 256 12.77 1.03 9.57
C VAL A 256 11.77 1.60 8.56
N GLY A 257 10.48 1.48 8.88
CA GLY A 257 9.43 2.17 8.12
C GLY A 257 9.46 3.67 8.38
N GLN A 258 9.16 4.47 7.37
CA GLN A 258 9.21 5.93 7.46
C GLN A 258 7.99 6.59 6.83
N ASN A 259 7.42 7.57 7.53
CA ASN A 259 6.44 8.50 7.01
C ASN A 259 7.02 9.92 7.12
N ILE A 260 7.18 10.62 5.98
CA ILE A 260 7.66 12.00 5.94
C ILE A 260 6.48 12.95 5.69
N TYR A 261 6.39 14.02 6.47
CA TYR A 261 5.50 15.13 6.20
C TYR A 261 6.31 16.42 6.04
N LYS A 262 6.13 17.13 4.92
CA LYS A 262 6.76 18.43 4.63
C LYS A 262 5.71 19.43 4.22
N THR A 263 5.66 20.57 4.91
CA THR A 263 4.83 21.70 4.48
C THR A 263 5.72 22.75 3.85
N ARG A 264 5.22 23.42 2.80
CA ARG A 264 5.83 24.67 2.35
C ARG A 264 5.26 25.77 3.23
N HIS A 265 6.06 26.36 4.10
CA HIS A 265 5.78 27.72 4.53
C HIS A 265 5.85 28.61 3.29
N ARG A 266 4.71 28.87 2.64
CA ARG A 266 4.52 30.16 1.99
C ARG A 266 4.76 31.16 3.11
N LYS A 267 5.90 31.87 3.07
CA LYS A 267 5.96 33.19 3.68
C LYS A 267 4.78 33.94 3.06
N LYS A 268 3.64 33.98 3.76
CA LYS A 268 2.80 35.17 3.67
C LYS A 268 3.80 36.28 3.91
N ARG A 269 4.01 37.17 2.94
CA ARG A 269 4.54 38.47 3.27
C ARG A 269 3.52 39.00 4.29
N CYS A 270 3.84 38.89 5.57
CA CYS A 270 3.30 39.82 6.53
C CYS A 270 3.79 41.17 6.03
N ARG A 271 2.91 41.89 5.31
CA ARG A 271 3.00 43.34 5.38
C ARG A 271 2.71 43.64 6.84
N VAL A 272 3.78 43.92 7.57
CA VAL A 272 3.70 44.71 8.79
C VAL A 272 3.06 46.03 8.34
N HIS A 273 1.79 46.21 8.66
CA HIS A 273 1.32 47.53 9.04
C HIS A 273 1.24 47.46 10.56
N ASN A 274 2.30 47.95 11.18
CA ASN A 274 2.19 48.45 12.54
C ASN A 274 1.25 49.65 12.44
N GLN A 275 0.06 49.54 13.01
CA GLN A 275 -0.51 50.65 13.77
C GLN A 275 -1.55 50.13 14.75
N GLU A 276 -1.12 50.16 16.01
CA GLU A 276 -1.85 50.50 17.22
C GLU A 276 -3.03 49.65 17.69
N VAL A 277 -2.81 49.14 18.90
CA VAL A 277 -3.80 48.59 19.83
C VAL A 277 -4.79 49.70 20.21
N GLY A 278 -6.06 49.51 19.84
CA GLY A 278 -7.19 50.33 20.28
C GLY A 278 -8.28 49.44 20.89
N LYS A 279 -8.58 49.68 22.16
CA LYS A 279 -9.53 48.96 23.04
C LYS A 279 -10.99 48.98 22.54
N ARG A 280 -11.80 48.10 23.14
CA ARG A 280 -13.29 48.03 23.18
C ARG A 280 -13.87 47.42 21.90
N GLY A 281 -14.59 46.28 21.92
CA GLY A 281 -15.74 45.96 22.76
C GLY A 281 -16.98 46.33 21.97
N GLU A 282 -17.63 45.36 21.30
CA GLU A 282 -19.09 45.31 21.09
C GLU A 282 -19.53 44.09 20.26
N VAL A 283 -20.74 43.66 20.61
CA VAL A 283 -21.57 42.59 20.06
C VAL A 283 -22.15 43.02 18.72
N LEU A 284 -22.48 42.08 17.81
CA LEU A 284 -23.79 41.94 17.12
C LEU A 284 -23.73 41.17 15.78
N ARG A 285 -24.60 40.14 15.73
CA ARG A 285 -25.48 39.68 14.63
C ARG A 285 -24.91 39.03 13.37
N GLU A 286 -25.13 37.72 13.32
CA GLU A 286 -25.92 37.00 12.32
C GLU A 286 -26.54 37.84 11.17
N ILE A 287 -26.15 37.53 9.92
CA ILE A 287 -27.04 37.63 8.74
C ILE A 287 -26.79 36.38 7.88
N ARG A 288 -27.91 35.71 7.61
CA ARG A 288 -28.20 34.51 6.81
C ARG A 288 -27.22 34.07 5.72
#